data_AF-A0A5J4QBB8-F1
#
_entry.id   AF-A0A5J4QBB8-F1
#
_cell.length_a   1.000
_cell.length_b   1.000
_cell.length_c   1.000
_cell.angle_alpha   90.00
_cell.angle_beta   90.00
_cell.angle_gamma   90.00
#
_symmetry.space_group_name_H-M   'P 1'
#
loop_
_entity.id
_entity.type
_entity.pdbx_description
1 polymer ?
#
loop_
_entity_poly.entity_id
_entity_poly.type
_entity_poly.pdbx_seq_one_letter_code
_entity_poly.pdbx_strand_id
1 'polypeptide(L)'
;FEKITRTGDNQKGGVIEGYLGSNNGQLRVSSTFKDCKVSNTDGYGGAIYIKISDDLLNMFDLSGTSYSGCDGKYGKSLFIEAYNLRTAVPIHTESSLTKTKIGAESDEYEKANLYNLMGYDGTDTSLAIPLYYVYTDINSQVYHVENADGTFNGNDNQFCGHLQWPCLTISHSILRSGDSIIKQIGIVDGFKLIDLITINQDGEEVQISNSLTE
;
A
#
# COMPACT_ATOMS: atom_id res chain seq x y z
N PHE A 1 -19.63 8.57 -12.44
CA PHE A 1 -18.79 9.06 -13.55
C PHE A 1 -18.47 7.90 -14.48
N GLU A 2 -18.74 8.04 -15.77
CA GLU A 2 -18.51 6.97 -16.75
C GLU A 2 -17.76 7.47 -17.99
N LYS A 3 -16.81 6.68 -18.50
CA LYS A 3 -16.10 6.90 -19.78
C LYS A 3 -15.42 8.27 -19.88
N ILE A 4 -14.87 8.76 -18.77
CA ILE A 4 -14.13 10.01 -18.74
C ILE A 4 -12.67 9.72 -19.06
N THR A 5 -12.10 10.41 -20.06
CA THR A 5 -10.66 10.39 -20.32
C THR A 5 -10.13 11.80 -20.20
N ARG A 6 -9.26 12.02 -19.20
CA ARG A 6 -8.57 13.30 -19.07
C ARG A 6 -7.36 13.33 -19.98
N THR A 7 -7.18 14.44 -20.68
CA THR A 7 -6.12 14.63 -21.68
C THR A 7 -5.29 15.88 -21.37
N GLY A 8 -4.06 15.89 -21.87
CA GLY A 8 -3.05 16.94 -21.67
C GLY A 8 -1.82 16.43 -20.91
N ASP A 9 -0.96 17.37 -20.49
CA ASP A 9 0.27 17.06 -19.76
C ASP A 9 0.10 17.28 -18.25
N ASN A 10 0.80 16.50 -17.43
CA ASN A 10 0.84 16.65 -15.97
C ASN A 10 -0.50 16.44 -15.22
N GLN A 11 -1.53 15.83 -15.82
CA GLN A 11 -2.71 15.43 -15.03
C GLN A 11 -2.44 14.15 -14.26
N LYS A 12 -2.76 14.15 -12.97
CA LYS A 12 -2.48 13.02 -12.07
C LYS A 12 -3.69 12.11 -11.86
N GLY A 13 -4.91 12.64 -11.94
CA GLY A 13 -6.17 11.91 -11.78
C GLY A 13 -7.10 12.06 -12.98
N GLY A 14 -7.75 10.97 -13.41
CA GLY A 14 -8.62 10.97 -14.60
C GLY A 14 -9.96 11.68 -14.44
N VAL A 15 -10.51 11.75 -13.23
CA VAL A 15 -11.74 12.51 -12.92
C VAL A 15 -11.49 13.53 -11.83
N ILE A 16 -10.88 13.10 -10.73
CA ILE A 16 -10.61 13.96 -9.56
C ILE A 16 -9.10 14.01 -9.33
N GLU A 17 -8.60 15.22 -9.11
CA GLU A 17 -7.24 15.47 -8.67
C GLU A 17 -7.29 16.42 -7.47
N GLY A 18 -7.00 15.89 -6.28
CA GLY A 18 -7.08 16.61 -5.01
C GLY A 18 -5.71 16.89 -4.42
N TYR A 19 -5.50 18.11 -3.92
CA TYR A 19 -4.32 18.51 -3.16
C TYR A 19 -4.77 18.98 -1.78
N LEU A 20 -4.43 18.20 -0.76
CA LEU A 20 -4.91 18.35 0.60
C LEU A 20 -3.74 18.65 1.54
N GLY A 21 -3.98 19.52 2.51
CA GLY A 21 -3.00 19.92 3.51
C GLY A 21 -3.70 20.56 4.71
N SER A 22 -2.91 21.02 5.68
CA SER A 22 -3.39 21.56 6.96
C SER A 22 -4.36 22.74 6.84
N ASN A 23 -4.30 23.49 5.74
CA ASN A 23 -5.14 24.66 5.48
C ASN A 23 -6.31 24.38 4.52
N ASN A 24 -6.55 23.12 4.15
CA ASN A 24 -7.61 22.73 3.23
C ASN A 24 -8.79 22.07 3.95
N GLY A 25 -9.96 22.09 3.29
CA GLY A 25 -11.09 21.26 3.69
C GLY A 25 -10.87 19.78 3.41
N GLN A 26 -11.77 18.94 3.91
CA GLN A 26 -11.79 17.50 3.64
C GLN A 26 -12.41 17.21 2.25
N LEU A 27 -11.87 16.22 1.53
CA LEU A 27 -12.45 15.70 0.30
C LEU A 27 -13.43 14.57 0.63
N ARG A 28 -14.72 14.71 0.28
CA ARG A 28 -15.69 13.60 0.42
C ARG A 28 -16.29 13.24 -0.93
N VAL A 29 -16.20 11.97 -1.30
CA VAL A 29 -16.69 11.46 -2.57
C VAL A 29 -17.43 10.14 -2.31
N SER A 30 -18.63 10.03 -2.86
CA SER A 30 -19.41 8.80 -2.84
C SER A 30 -20.03 8.64 -4.23
N SER A 31 -19.34 7.91 -5.11
CA SER A 31 -19.76 7.77 -6.51
C SER A 31 -19.15 6.53 -7.16
N THR A 32 -19.76 6.06 -8.25
CA THR A 32 -19.16 5.01 -9.08
C THR A 32 -18.32 5.63 -10.19
N PHE A 33 -17.08 5.19 -10.32
CA PHE A 33 -16.17 5.53 -11.41
C PHE A 33 -16.02 4.33 -12.33
N LYS A 34 -16.42 4.49 -13.59
CA LYS A 34 -16.39 3.43 -14.59
C LYS A 34 -15.68 3.89 -15.84
N ASP A 35 -14.76 3.07 -16.35
CA ASP A 35 -14.01 3.32 -17.58
C ASP A 35 -13.32 4.70 -17.60
N CYS A 36 -12.85 5.18 -16.44
CA CYS A 36 -12.17 6.47 -16.29
C CYS A 36 -10.67 6.34 -16.57
N LYS A 37 -10.07 7.30 -17.28
CA LYS A 37 -8.70 7.20 -17.75
C LYS A 37 -7.93 8.50 -17.58
N VAL A 38 -6.64 8.37 -17.31
CA VAL A 38 -5.63 9.42 -17.38
C VAL A 38 -4.46 8.94 -18.24
N SER A 39 -3.61 9.85 -18.71
CA SER A 39 -2.37 9.47 -19.43
C SER A 39 -1.50 8.54 -18.58
N ASN A 40 -1.04 7.42 -19.14
CA ASN A 40 -0.13 6.50 -18.45
C ASN A 40 1.33 6.99 -18.42
N THR A 41 1.64 8.15 -19.01
CA THR A 41 2.97 8.77 -18.91
C THR A 41 3.16 9.44 -17.54
N ASP A 42 2.21 10.31 -17.18
CA ASP A 42 2.29 11.19 -16.01
C ASP A 42 1.14 11.03 -15.02
N GLY A 43 0.06 10.34 -15.41
CA GLY A 43 -1.16 10.20 -14.63
C GLY A 43 -1.15 8.95 -13.78
N TYR A 44 -1.33 9.12 -12.47
CA TYR A 44 -1.10 8.06 -11.50
C TYR A 44 -2.38 7.32 -11.11
N GLY A 45 -3.53 8.01 -11.07
CA GLY A 45 -4.83 7.44 -10.72
C GLY A 45 -5.84 7.54 -11.86
N GLY A 46 -6.31 6.40 -12.37
CA GLY A 46 -7.24 6.39 -13.52
C GLY A 46 -8.57 7.09 -13.26
N ALA A 47 -9.05 7.08 -12.01
CA ALA A 47 -10.22 7.85 -11.58
C ALA A 47 -9.84 9.00 -10.67
N ILE A 48 -9.14 8.70 -9.57
CA ILE A 48 -8.87 9.66 -8.50
C ILE A 48 -7.38 9.71 -8.21
N TYR A 49 -6.84 10.91 -8.12
CA TYR A 49 -5.54 11.18 -7.50
C TYR A 49 -5.72 12.10 -6.30
N ILE A 50 -5.04 11.78 -5.20
CA ILE A 50 -4.99 12.60 -3.99
C ILE A 50 -3.53 12.79 -3.60
N LYS A 51 -3.14 14.04 -3.33
CA LYS A 51 -1.89 14.38 -2.66
C LYS A 51 -2.18 14.95 -1.27
N ILE A 52 -1.49 14.44 -0.24
CA ILE A 52 -1.55 14.93 1.14
C ILE A 52 -0.15 15.36 1.55
N SER A 53 0.03 16.67 1.71
CA SER A 53 1.37 17.27 1.89
C SER A 53 1.92 17.18 3.32
N ASP A 54 1.06 16.90 4.30
CA ASP A 54 1.35 16.89 5.73
C ASP A 54 0.94 15.54 6.35
N ASP A 55 1.44 15.20 7.55
CA ASP A 55 1.04 13.99 8.29
C ASP A 55 -0.38 14.15 8.88
N LEU A 56 -1.40 13.98 8.04
CA LEU A 56 -2.79 14.30 8.36
C LEU A 56 -3.74 13.11 8.18
N LEU A 57 -4.47 12.84 9.26
CA LEU A 57 -5.53 11.84 9.29
C LEU A 57 -6.88 12.44 8.83
N ASN A 58 -7.72 11.64 8.20
CA ASN A 58 -9.11 12.01 7.82
C ASN A 58 -9.23 13.17 6.82
N MET A 59 -8.23 13.35 5.95
CA MET A 59 -8.28 14.39 4.92
C MET A 59 -9.25 14.07 3.78
N PHE A 60 -9.56 12.79 3.58
CA PHE A 60 -10.53 12.35 2.59
C PHE A 60 -11.46 11.27 3.15
N ASP A 61 -12.60 11.12 2.50
CA ASP A 61 -13.55 10.04 2.70
C ASP A 61 -14.15 9.64 1.35
N LEU A 62 -13.74 8.47 0.85
CA LEU A 62 -14.24 7.87 -0.38
C LEU A 62 -15.28 6.77 -0.08
N SER A 63 -15.91 6.79 1.10
CA SER A 63 -16.97 5.85 1.48
C SER A 63 -18.12 5.82 0.47
N GLY A 64 -18.46 4.61 0.02
CA GLY A 64 -19.47 4.39 -1.02
C GLY A 64 -18.98 4.73 -2.43
N THR A 65 -17.67 4.90 -2.61
CA THR A 65 -17.06 4.92 -3.94
C THR A 65 -16.81 3.51 -4.45
N SER A 66 -16.99 3.29 -5.75
CA SER A 66 -16.61 2.05 -6.43
C SER A 66 -15.91 2.35 -7.75
N TYR A 67 -15.01 1.45 -8.18
CA TYR A 67 -14.19 1.64 -9.37
C TYR A 67 -14.27 0.43 -10.29
N SER A 68 -14.38 0.66 -11.60
CA SER A 68 -14.36 -0.42 -12.58
C SER A 68 -13.78 0.04 -13.91
N GLY A 69 -12.94 -0.78 -14.54
CA GLY A 69 -12.37 -0.50 -15.87
C GLY A 69 -11.54 0.78 -15.99
N CYS A 70 -11.10 1.36 -14.88
CA CYS A 70 -10.30 2.58 -14.89
C CYS A 70 -8.85 2.27 -15.26
N ASP A 71 -8.13 3.26 -15.81
CA ASP A 71 -6.73 3.08 -16.21
C ASP A 71 -5.85 4.30 -15.90
N GLY A 72 -4.74 4.03 -15.23
CA GLY A 72 -3.68 4.97 -14.88
C GLY A 72 -2.32 4.24 -14.82
N LYS A 73 -1.24 5.01 -14.71
CA LYS A 73 0.15 4.50 -14.74
C LYS A 73 0.42 3.49 -13.62
N TYR A 74 0.02 3.83 -12.39
CA TYR A 74 0.22 3.00 -11.20
C TYR A 74 -1.11 2.51 -10.67
N GLY A 75 -1.90 3.41 -10.07
CA GLY A 75 -3.24 3.12 -9.58
C GLY A 75 -4.21 3.09 -10.75
N LYS A 76 -4.71 1.91 -11.12
CA LYS A 76 -5.74 1.79 -12.16
C LYS A 76 -6.97 2.60 -11.83
N SER A 77 -7.29 2.72 -10.55
CA SER A 77 -8.44 3.48 -10.07
C SER A 77 -8.03 4.67 -9.20
N LEU A 78 -7.35 4.40 -8.09
CA LEU A 78 -6.99 5.39 -7.07
C LEU A 78 -5.49 5.45 -6.90
N PHE A 79 -4.96 6.67 -6.82
CA PHE A 79 -3.59 6.91 -6.39
C PHE A 79 -3.51 7.93 -5.27
N ILE A 80 -2.79 7.60 -4.18
CA ILE A 80 -2.58 8.48 -3.04
C ILE A 80 -1.09 8.75 -2.86
N GLU A 81 -0.67 10.01 -3.03
CA GLU A 81 0.65 10.48 -2.62
C GLU A 81 0.52 11.13 -1.23
N ALA A 82 1.09 10.54 -0.19
CA ALA A 82 0.95 11.06 1.17
C ALA A 82 2.31 11.26 1.82
N TYR A 83 2.46 12.32 2.62
CA TYR A 83 3.62 12.50 3.50
C TYR A 83 3.87 11.28 4.40
N ASN A 84 2.79 10.67 4.88
CA ASN A 84 2.79 9.42 5.62
C ASN A 84 1.57 8.62 5.17
N LEU A 85 1.81 7.58 4.36
CA LEU A 85 0.76 6.78 3.75
C LEU A 85 0.02 5.93 4.78
N ARG A 86 0.70 5.50 5.86
CA ARG A 86 0.09 4.81 7.00
C ARG A 86 -0.93 5.69 7.72
N THR A 87 -0.65 6.99 7.88
CA THR A 87 -1.61 7.93 8.48
C THR A 87 -2.78 8.19 7.53
N ALA A 88 -2.51 8.40 6.24
CA ALA A 88 -3.54 8.66 5.24
C ALA A 88 -4.48 7.45 5.03
N VAL A 89 -3.91 6.24 5.08
CA VAL A 89 -4.60 4.95 4.89
C VAL A 89 -4.32 4.04 6.11
N PRO A 90 -5.01 4.26 7.23
CA PRO A 90 -4.79 3.47 8.44
C PRO A 90 -5.26 2.02 8.28
N ILE A 91 -4.64 1.12 9.07
CA ILE A 91 -4.98 -0.31 9.09
C ILE A 91 -6.49 -0.51 9.34
N HIS A 92 -7.04 -1.49 8.63
CA HIS A 92 -8.36 -2.05 8.87
C HIS A 92 -8.34 -2.85 10.17
N THR A 93 -9.08 -2.37 11.16
CA THR A 93 -9.55 -3.18 12.28
C THR A 93 -11.07 -3.33 12.13
N GLU A 94 -11.70 -4.30 12.80
CA GLU A 94 -13.17 -4.42 12.84
C GLU A 94 -13.86 -3.13 13.34
N SER A 95 -13.11 -2.26 14.01
CA SER A 95 -13.54 -0.92 14.46
C SER A 95 -13.08 0.23 13.55
N SER A 96 -12.26 -0.04 12.53
CA SER A 96 -11.64 0.97 11.69
C SER A 96 -12.55 1.36 10.53
N LEU A 97 -12.88 2.65 10.48
CA LEU A 97 -13.63 3.28 9.39
C LEU A 97 -12.88 3.27 8.04
N THR A 98 -11.68 2.69 7.96
CA THR A 98 -10.79 2.84 6.80
C THR A 98 -11.14 1.96 5.62
N LYS A 99 -11.83 0.82 5.83
CA LYS A 99 -12.35 -0.02 4.73
C LYS A 99 -13.26 0.79 3.81
N THR A 100 -13.99 1.71 4.42
CA THR A 100 -14.89 2.62 3.74
C THR A 100 -14.16 3.79 3.09
N LYS A 101 -13.09 4.33 3.69
CA LYS A 101 -12.51 5.62 3.26
C LYS A 101 -11.81 5.65 1.91
N ILE A 102 -11.42 4.51 1.32
CA ILE A 102 -10.75 4.49 0.00
C ILE A 102 -11.63 3.93 -1.13
N GLY A 103 -12.83 3.42 -0.80
CA GLY A 103 -13.71 2.79 -1.78
C GLY A 103 -13.15 1.47 -2.34
N ALA A 104 -12.38 0.74 -1.54
CA ALA A 104 -11.92 -0.60 -1.87
C ALA A 104 -13.12 -1.57 -1.96
N GLU A 105 -13.02 -2.58 -2.82
CA GLU A 105 -14.00 -3.67 -2.85
C GLU A 105 -13.77 -4.67 -1.70
N SER A 106 -13.78 -5.98 -1.97
CA SER A 106 -13.39 -6.98 -0.98
C SER A 106 -11.86 -7.08 -0.89
N ASP A 107 -11.37 -7.54 0.25
CA ASP A 107 -9.93 -7.72 0.45
C ASP A 107 -9.37 -8.77 -0.51
N GLU A 108 -10.15 -9.81 -0.83
CA GLU A 108 -9.80 -10.82 -1.84
C GLU A 108 -9.70 -10.22 -3.24
N TYR A 109 -10.61 -9.31 -3.59
CA TYR A 109 -10.59 -8.63 -4.89
C TYR A 109 -9.38 -7.71 -5.01
N GLU A 110 -9.10 -6.87 -4.02
CA GLU A 110 -7.95 -5.96 -4.06
C GLU A 110 -6.62 -6.71 -3.99
N LYS A 111 -6.56 -7.82 -3.25
CA LYS A 111 -5.40 -8.73 -3.25
C LYS A 111 -5.14 -9.33 -4.64
N ALA A 112 -6.20 -9.72 -5.35
CA ALA A 112 -6.08 -10.22 -6.73
C ALA A 112 -5.73 -9.12 -7.74
N ASN A 113 -5.96 -7.85 -7.38
CA ASN A 113 -5.81 -6.69 -8.25
C ASN A 113 -4.99 -5.58 -7.59
N LEU A 114 -3.78 -5.91 -7.11
CA LEU A 114 -2.92 -5.01 -6.30
C LEU A 114 -2.68 -3.63 -6.93
N TYR A 115 -2.74 -3.51 -8.26
CA TYR A 115 -2.53 -2.26 -8.97
C TYR A 115 -3.77 -1.35 -9.05
N ASN A 116 -4.92 -1.76 -8.53
CA ASN A 116 -6.13 -0.93 -8.54
C ASN A 116 -5.98 0.32 -7.70
N LEU A 117 -5.48 0.14 -6.47
CA LEU A 117 -5.35 1.18 -5.47
C LEU A 117 -3.87 1.22 -5.05
N MET A 118 -3.18 2.29 -5.41
CA MET A 118 -1.73 2.43 -5.19
C MET A 118 -1.41 3.73 -4.47
N GLY A 119 -0.22 3.86 -3.90
CA GLY A 119 0.23 5.12 -3.35
C GLY A 119 1.73 5.25 -3.16
N TYR A 120 2.17 6.46 -2.82
CA TYR A 120 3.53 6.76 -2.37
C TYR A 120 3.54 7.10 -0.88
N ASP A 121 4.60 6.68 -0.21
CA ASP A 121 4.83 6.95 1.20
C ASP A 121 6.00 7.93 1.38
N GLY A 122 5.67 9.13 1.83
CA GLY A 122 6.61 10.22 2.00
C GLY A 122 7.14 10.77 0.69
N THR A 123 8.46 10.94 0.64
CA THR A 123 9.17 11.53 -0.51
C THR A 123 9.72 10.48 -1.48
N ASP A 124 9.66 9.20 -1.11
CA ASP A 124 10.08 8.13 -2.00
C ASP A 124 9.01 7.86 -3.07
N THR A 125 9.31 8.30 -4.28
CA THR A 125 8.46 8.08 -5.46
C THR A 125 8.99 6.97 -6.37
N SER A 126 10.05 6.27 -5.95
CA SER A 126 10.62 5.14 -6.69
C SER A 126 9.79 3.86 -6.55
N LEU A 127 9.01 3.75 -5.47
CA LEU A 127 8.20 2.57 -5.16
C LEU A 127 6.73 2.96 -4.95
N ALA A 128 5.86 2.62 -5.92
CA ALA A 128 4.43 2.68 -5.71
C ALA A 128 3.98 1.43 -4.93
N ILE A 129 3.26 1.65 -3.83
CA ILE A 129 2.85 0.61 -2.89
C ILE A 129 1.37 0.29 -3.10
N PRO A 130 1.00 -0.98 -3.31
CA PRO A 130 -0.39 -1.41 -3.26
C PRO A 130 -1.01 -1.05 -1.92
N LEU A 131 -2.12 -0.31 -1.94
CA LEU A 131 -2.78 0.12 -0.70
C LEU A 131 -3.30 -1.07 0.10
N TYR A 132 -3.55 -2.22 -0.53
CA TYR A 132 -3.82 -3.48 0.15
C TYR A 132 -2.83 -3.74 1.29
N TYR A 133 -1.52 -3.76 1.00
CA TYR A 133 -0.49 -3.99 2.02
C TYR A 133 -0.36 -2.86 3.04
N VAL A 134 -0.86 -1.68 2.71
CA VAL A 134 -1.01 -0.59 3.66
C VAL A 134 -2.13 -0.96 4.62
N TYR A 135 -3.38 -1.08 4.17
CA TYR A 135 -4.50 -1.19 5.09
C TYR A 135 -4.72 -2.57 5.71
N THR A 136 -4.13 -3.65 5.19
CA THR A 136 -4.28 -4.99 5.80
C THR A 136 -3.21 -5.27 6.85
N ASP A 137 -3.58 -6.04 7.86
CA ASP A 137 -2.62 -6.58 8.83
C ASP A 137 -1.83 -7.78 8.25
N ILE A 138 -0.71 -8.09 8.88
CA ILE A 138 0.17 -9.21 8.51
C ILE A 138 -0.47 -10.53 8.99
N ASN A 139 -0.66 -11.48 8.07
CA ASN A 139 -1.30 -12.76 8.39
C ASN A 139 -0.53 -13.50 9.48
N SER A 140 -1.24 -13.86 10.55
CA SER A 140 -0.70 -14.60 11.69
C SER A 140 0.52 -13.95 12.35
N GLN A 141 0.78 -12.67 12.08
CA GLN A 141 1.99 -11.95 12.49
C GLN A 141 3.30 -12.63 12.04
N VAL A 142 3.25 -13.37 10.92
CA VAL A 142 4.44 -13.94 10.27
C VAL A 142 4.98 -12.94 9.25
N TYR A 143 6.14 -12.35 9.54
CA TYR A 143 6.77 -11.35 8.68
C TYR A 143 7.69 -12.04 7.67
N HIS A 144 7.30 -11.99 6.40
CA HIS A 144 7.99 -12.69 5.34
C HIS A 144 9.20 -11.92 4.78
N VAL A 145 10.24 -12.66 4.39
CA VAL A 145 11.47 -12.13 3.78
C VAL A 145 11.78 -12.84 2.47
N GLU A 146 12.30 -12.10 1.49
CA GLU A 146 12.72 -12.66 0.20
C GLU A 146 13.98 -11.95 -0.30
N ASN A 147 15.00 -12.75 -0.59
CA ASN A 147 16.21 -12.29 -1.24
C ASN A 147 16.87 -13.45 -1.99
N ALA A 148 16.45 -13.71 -3.22
CA ALA A 148 16.94 -14.81 -4.05
C ALA A 148 17.75 -14.27 -5.26
N ASP A 149 18.40 -15.16 -6.03
CA ASP A 149 19.09 -14.80 -7.30
C ASP A 149 18.13 -14.41 -8.44
N GLY A 150 16.88 -14.05 -8.11
CA GLY A 150 15.81 -13.76 -9.05
C GLY A 150 15.64 -12.28 -9.39
N THR A 151 14.66 -11.99 -10.24
CA THR A 151 14.25 -10.62 -10.58
C THR A 151 13.35 -9.97 -9.53
N PHE A 152 12.81 -10.75 -8.60
CA PHE A 152 11.97 -10.27 -7.52
C PHE A 152 12.68 -10.55 -6.20
N ASN A 153 12.87 -9.49 -5.43
CA ASN A 153 13.33 -9.53 -4.05
C ASN A 153 12.39 -8.66 -3.23
N GLY A 154 12.38 -8.89 -1.92
CA GLY A 154 11.66 -8.04 -1.00
C GLY A 154 12.18 -6.60 -1.01
N ASN A 155 11.48 -5.73 -0.30
CA ASN A 155 11.85 -4.32 -0.16
C ASN A 155 11.64 -3.88 1.29
N ASP A 156 12.67 -3.32 1.92
CA ASP A 156 12.65 -2.86 3.31
C ASP A 156 11.91 -1.52 3.47
N ASN A 157 10.64 -1.47 3.06
CA ASN A 157 9.73 -0.36 3.32
C ASN A 157 8.87 -0.61 4.56
N GLN A 158 8.07 0.38 4.96
CA GLN A 158 7.19 0.28 6.14
C GLN A 158 6.05 -0.74 5.97
N PHE A 159 5.69 -1.12 4.75
CA PHE A 159 4.54 -1.99 4.47
C PHE A 159 4.96 -3.42 4.09
N CYS A 160 6.25 -3.73 4.11
CA CYS A 160 6.75 -5.07 3.86
C CYS A 160 6.42 -6.04 5.00
N GLY A 161 6.52 -7.34 4.67
CA GLY A 161 6.33 -8.46 5.59
C GLY A 161 5.17 -9.36 5.19
N HIS A 162 4.36 -8.96 4.21
CA HIS A 162 3.35 -9.85 3.65
C HIS A 162 4.01 -10.93 2.78
N LEU A 163 3.39 -12.09 2.62
CA LEU A 163 3.94 -13.17 1.79
C LEU A 163 4.20 -12.73 0.34
N GLN A 164 3.30 -11.93 -0.22
CA GLN A 164 3.41 -11.38 -1.59
C GLN A 164 4.05 -9.97 -1.63
N TRP A 165 4.44 -9.43 -0.48
CA TRP A 165 5.18 -8.17 -0.37
C TRP A 165 6.22 -8.29 0.77
N PRO A 166 7.20 -9.19 0.61
CA PRO A 166 8.13 -9.51 1.67
C PRO A 166 9.13 -8.38 1.91
N CYS A 167 9.73 -8.37 3.10
CA CYS A 167 10.89 -7.54 3.38
C CYS A 167 12.14 -8.11 2.68
N LEU A 168 13.13 -7.27 2.43
CA LEU A 168 14.40 -7.69 1.84
C LEU A 168 15.29 -8.38 2.87
N THR A 169 15.30 -7.89 4.11
CA THR A 169 16.20 -8.38 5.16
C THR A 169 15.46 -8.94 6.37
N ILE A 170 16.04 -9.97 6.99
CA ILE A 170 15.55 -10.55 8.26
C ILE A 170 15.64 -9.52 9.40
N SER A 171 16.69 -8.70 9.42
CA SER A 171 16.82 -7.65 10.43
C SER A 171 15.65 -6.67 10.37
N HIS A 172 15.24 -6.27 9.15
CA HIS A 172 14.10 -5.39 8.98
C HIS A 172 12.77 -6.09 9.31
N SER A 173 12.58 -7.36 8.94
CA SER A 173 11.37 -8.10 9.33
C SER A 173 11.22 -8.24 10.85
N ILE A 174 12.33 -8.39 11.59
CA ILE A 174 12.35 -8.39 13.07
C ILE A 174 11.97 -7.01 13.65
N LEU A 175 12.38 -5.92 13.01
CA LEU A 175 11.95 -4.58 13.40
C LEU A 175 10.46 -4.37 13.10
N ARG A 176 9.98 -4.89 11.97
CA ARG A 176 8.57 -4.81 11.56
C ARG A 176 7.64 -5.56 12.50
N SER A 177 8.09 -6.64 13.13
CA SER A 177 7.28 -7.39 14.12
C SER A 177 7.04 -6.64 15.43
N GLY A 178 7.69 -5.48 15.63
CA GLY A 178 7.50 -4.59 16.77
C GLY A 178 7.70 -5.29 18.12
N ASP A 179 6.76 -5.06 19.03
CA ASP A 179 6.77 -5.53 20.42
C ASP A 179 6.16 -6.94 20.59
N SER A 180 6.08 -7.72 19.51
CA SER A 180 5.57 -9.09 19.58
C SER A 180 6.51 -9.97 20.41
N ILE A 181 5.96 -10.65 21.43
CA ILE A 181 6.70 -11.54 22.35
C ILE A 181 7.47 -12.64 21.60
N ILE A 182 6.85 -13.16 20.54
CA ILE A 182 7.45 -14.12 19.62
C ILE A 182 7.54 -13.44 18.25
N LYS A 183 8.75 -13.36 17.71
CA LYS A 183 8.99 -12.80 16.37
C LYS A 183 9.01 -13.92 15.35
N GLN A 184 7.95 -14.03 14.55
CA GLN A 184 7.80 -15.08 13.55
C GLN A 184 8.23 -14.56 12.18
N ILE A 185 9.30 -15.14 11.64
CA ILE A 185 9.86 -14.75 10.35
C ILE A 185 9.72 -15.91 9.35
N GLY A 186 9.05 -15.63 8.23
CA GLY A 186 8.86 -16.58 7.14
C GLY A 186 9.85 -16.34 6.00
N ILE A 187 10.63 -17.34 5.61
CA ILE A 187 11.53 -17.26 4.46
C ILE A 187 10.76 -17.62 3.18
N VAL A 188 10.62 -16.68 2.25
CA VAL A 188 10.21 -16.98 0.86
C VAL A 188 11.40 -17.65 0.18
N ASP A 189 11.12 -18.71 -0.58
CA ASP A 189 12.08 -19.71 -1.07
C ASP A 189 13.44 -19.14 -1.55
N GLY A 190 14.52 -19.89 -1.30
CA GLY A 190 15.85 -19.55 -1.81
C GLY A 190 16.56 -18.34 -1.17
N PHE A 191 16.12 -17.88 0.01
CA PHE A 191 16.67 -16.70 0.67
C PHE A 191 18.18 -16.75 0.92
N LYS A 192 18.85 -15.65 0.57
CA LYS A 192 20.28 -15.40 0.76
C LYS A 192 20.48 -14.34 1.82
N LEU A 193 21.33 -14.66 2.78
CA LEU A 193 21.82 -13.69 3.75
C LEU A 193 22.71 -12.65 3.05
N ILE A 194 22.31 -11.38 3.12
CA ILE A 194 23.07 -10.24 2.59
C ILE A 194 24.13 -9.79 3.61
N ASP A 195 23.78 -9.85 4.90
CA ASP A 195 24.62 -9.38 6.00
C ASP A 195 24.63 -10.38 7.17
N LEU A 196 25.67 -10.30 8.01
CA LEU A 196 25.70 -10.99 9.29
C LEU A 196 24.58 -10.43 10.17
N ILE A 197 23.65 -11.29 10.58
CA ILE A 197 22.57 -10.90 11.49
C ILE A 197 23.06 -11.08 12.92
N THR A 198 23.20 -9.97 13.65
CA THR A 198 23.37 -10.00 15.10
C THR A 198 22.03 -9.64 15.72
N ILE A 199 21.36 -10.64 16.29
CA ILE A 199 20.05 -10.44 16.90
C ILE A 199 20.25 -10.23 18.40
N ASN A 200 20.19 -8.97 18.87
CA ASN A 200 20.05 -8.70 20.30
C ASN A 200 18.55 -8.63 20.64
N GLN A 201 18.01 -9.69 21.23
CA GLN A 201 16.58 -9.79 21.54
C GLN A 201 16.23 -9.46 23.00
N ASP A 202 17.20 -9.07 23.84
CA ASP A 202 16.97 -8.81 25.27
C ASP A 202 16.14 -9.89 26.02
N GLY A 203 16.12 -11.13 25.50
CA GLY A 203 15.33 -12.26 26.02
C GLY A 203 14.11 -12.69 25.19
N GLU A 204 13.76 -11.99 24.09
CA GLU A 204 12.66 -12.35 23.19
C GLU A 204 12.98 -13.56 22.30
N GLU A 205 11.96 -14.37 21.99
CA GLU A 205 12.09 -15.56 21.15
C GLU A 205 11.91 -15.21 19.67
N VAL A 206 12.84 -15.62 18.82
CA VAL A 206 12.75 -15.49 17.35
C VAL A 206 12.57 -16.87 16.73
N GLN A 207 11.50 -17.03 15.98
CA GLN A 207 11.20 -18.25 15.24
C GLN A 207 11.34 -17.98 13.74
N ILE A 208 12.25 -18.70 13.10
CA ILE A 208 12.48 -18.61 11.66
C ILE A 208 12.05 -19.93 11.02
N SER A 209 11.17 -19.84 10.03
CA SER A 209 10.68 -21.00 9.30
C SER A 209 10.66 -20.74 7.80
N ASN A 210 10.66 -21.82 7.01
CA ASN A 210 10.31 -21.68 5.59
C ASN A 210 8.84 -21.27 5.50
N SER A 211 8.55 -20.29 4.65
CA SER A 211 7.17 -19.87 4.41
C SER A 211 6.41 -21.02 3.76
N LEU A 212 5.26 -21.38 4.34
CA LEU A 212 4.31 -22.28 3.70
C LEU A 212 3.35 -21.44 2.85
N THR A 213 2.90 -22.00 1.73
CA THR A 213 1.86 -21.40 0.88
C THR A 213 0.60 -21.10 1.70
N GLU A 214 -0.09 -20.00 1.37
CA GLU A 214 -1.33 -19.55 2.05
C GLU A 214 -2.37 -20.65 2.27
#